data_AF-A0A971FB45-F1
#
_entry.id   AF-A0A971FB45-F1
#
_cell.length_a   1.000
_cell.length_b   1.000
_cell.length_c   1.000
_cell.angle_alpha   90.00
_cell.angle_beta   90.00
_cell.angle_gamma   90.00
#
_symmetry.space_group_name_H-M   'P 1'
#
loop_
_entity.id
_entity.type
_entity.pdbx_description
1 polymer ?
#
loop_
_entity_poly.entity_id
_entity_poly.type
_entity_poly.pdbx_seq_one_letter_code
_entity_poly.pdbx_strand_id
1 'polypeptide(L)'
;MTAPEVLGSEPALTLALSLLGAAWTFFRSGEWIQQRRRVRLTRALRTLETAILEVYEEYVRALKEGAADGHLTIEERRHARRLARDRAIALARAQGVDLIRDLGGDSLDLWITRLIRRIKAGK
;
A
#
# COMPACT_ATOMS: atom_id res chain seq x y z
N MET A 1 45.04 -32.20 20.99
CA MET A 1 43.96 -31.22 21.21
C MET A 1 42.71 -31.76 20.57
N THR A 2 41.73 -32.14 21.39
CA THR A 2 40.51 -32.80 20.89
C THR A 2 39.42 -31.75 20.62
N ALA A 3 38.55 -31.99 19.63
CA ALA A 3 37.44 -31.09 19.29
C ALA A 3 36.61 -30.57 20.50
N PRO A 4 36.31 -31.37 21.55
CA PRO A 4 35.58 -30.87 22.72
C PRO A 4 36.35 -29.85 23.57
N GLU A 5 37.69 -29.89 23.63
CA GLU A 5 38.50 -28.88 24.33
C GLU A 5 38.47 -27.51 23.64
N VAL A 6 38.42 -27.51 22.30
CA VAL A 6 38.33 -26.27 21.52
C VAL A 6 36.92 -25.65 21.64
N LEU A 7 35.87 -26.48 21.67
CA LEU A 7 34.48 -26.05 21.88
C LEU A 7 34.18 -25.57 23.30
N GLY A 8 34.90 -26.08 24.30
CA GLY A 8 34.81 -25.62 25.70
C GLY A 8 35.63 -24.35 25.99
N SER A 9 36.41 -23.87 25.03
CA SER A 9 37.20 -22.65 25.21
C SER A 9 36.30 -21.41 25.13
N GLU A 10 36.43 -20.50 26.11
CA GLU A 10 35.73 -19.21 26.15
C GLU A 10 35.71 -18.43 24.82
N PRO A 11 36.79 -18.37 24.01
CA PRO A 11 36.75 -17.67 22.73
C PRO A 11 35.85 -18.36 21.69
N ALA A 12 35.80 -19.69 21.65
CA ALA A 12 34.94 -20.43 20.73
C ALA A 12 33.45 -20.23 21.06
N LEU A 13 33.12 -20.23 22.35
CA LEU A 13 31.76 -19.94 22.82
C LEU A 13 31.34 -18.50 22.53
N THR A 14 32.24 -17.54 22.73
CA THR A 14 31.99 -16.12 22.43
C THR A 14 31.74 -15.90 20.93
N LEU A 15 32.53 -16.55 20.07
CA LEU A 15 32.31 -16.53 18.61
C LEU A 15 30.97 -17.15 18.23
N ALA A 16 30.63 -18.32 18.79
CA ALA A 16 29.35 -18.98 18.53
C ALA A 16 28.15 -18.12 18.94
N LEU A 17 28.19 -17.54 20.14
CA LEU A 17 27.15 -16.62 20.65
C LEU A 17 27.04 -15.36 19.79
N SER A 18 28.16 -14.80 19.35
CA SER A 18 28.18 -13.61 18.49
C SER A 18 27.56 -13.90 17.12
N LEU A 19 27.87 -15.05 16.51
CA LEU A 19 27.29 -15.47 15.24
C LEU A 19 25.79 -15.74 15.35
N LEU A 20 25.35 -16.39 16.43
CA LEU A 20 23.92 -16.61 16.70
C LEU A 20 23.18 -15.29 16.93
N GLY A 21 23.77 -14.35 17.69
CA GLY A 21 23.21 -13.01 17.90
C GLY A 21 23.12 -12.19 16.62
N ALA A 22 24.12 -12.27 15.75
CA ALA A 22 24.11 -11.61 14.44
C ALA A 22 23.03 -12.20 13.52
N ALA A 23 22.91 -13.53 13.46
CA ALA A 23 21.86 -14.22 12.71
C ALA A 23 20.47 -13.83 13.22
N TRP A 24 20.25 -13.86 14.55
CA TRP A 24 19.00 -13.44 15.17
C TRP A 24 18.65 -11.98 14.82
N THR A 25 19.61 -11.07 14.93
CA THR A 25 19.42 -9.65 14.61
C THR A 25 19.07 -9.47 13.13
N PHE A 26 19.73 -10.21 12.23
CA PHE A 26 19.43 -10.20 10.82
C PHE A 26 18.00 -10.66 10.54
N PHE A 27 17.58 -11.81 11.07
CA PHE A 27 16.21 -12.31 10.93
C PHE A 27 15.18 -11.33 11.49
N ARG A 28 15.41 -10.81 12.70
CA ARG A 28 14.53 -9.85 13.37
C ARG A 28 14.42 -8.54 12.59
N SER A 29 15.53 -8.07 12.01
CA SER A 29 15.54 -6.87 11.17
C SER A 29 14.68 -7.06 9.91
N GLY A 30 14.70 -8.25 9.32
CA GLY A 30 13.90 -8.61 8.15
C GLY A 30 12.39 -8.51 8.44
N GLU A 31 11.94 -9.06 9.57
CA GLU A 31 10.54 -8.95 10.00
C GLU A 31 10.12 -7.49 10.22
N TRP A 32 10.98 -6.70 10.84
CA TRP A 32 10.68 -5.29 11.11
C TRP A 32 10.56 -4.46 9.82
N ILE A 33 11.43 -4.73 8.84
CA ILE A 33 11.36 -4.14 7.50
C ILE A 33 10.07 -4.55 6.79
N GLN A 34 9.70 -5.83 6.85
CA GLN A 34 8.45 -6.33 6.27
C GLN A 34 7.22 -5.68 6.92
N GLN A 35 7.22 -5.54 8.25
CA GLN A 35 6.13 -4.93 8.98
C GLN A 35 5.99 -3.43 8.65
N ARG A 36 7.10 -2.69 8.55
CA ARG A 36 7.09 -1.30 8.09
C ARG A 36 6.56 -1.17 6.66
N ARG A 37 6.96 -2.07 5.74
CA ARG A 37 6.41 -2.10 4.37
C ARG A 37 4.91 -2.33 4.37
N ARG A 38 4.41 -3.29 5.15
CA ARG A 38 2.97 -3.56 5.28
C ARG A 38 2.21 -2.34 5.79
N VAL A 39 2.68 -1.70 6.86
CA VAL A 39 2.04 -0.48 7.41
C VAL A 39 1.98 0.63 6.37
N ARG A 40 3.08 0.85 5.62
CA ARG A 40 3.11 1.85 4.53
C ARG A 40 2.10 1.53 3.43
N LEU A 41 2.06 0.29 2.96
CA LEU A 41 1.11 -0.14 1.92
C LEU A 41 -0.35 -0.04 2.38
N THR A 42 -0.65 -0.45 3.62
CA THR A 42 -2.00 -0.32 4.18
C THR A 42 -2.42 1.13 4.29
N ARG A 43 -1.51 2.02 4.71
CA ARG A 43 -1.77 3.46 4.74
C ARG A 43 -2.04 4.01 3.35
N ALA A 44 -1.19 3.66 2.38
CA ALA A 44 -1.36 4.05 0.98
C ALA A 44 -2.72 3.62 0.40
N LEU A 45 -3.12 2.37 0.66
CA LEU A 45 -4.42 1.84 0.21
C LEU A 45 -5.60 2.55 0.87
N ARG A 46 -5.52 2.87 2.17
CA ARG A 46 -6.58 3.62 2.86
C ARG A 46 -6.71 5.03 2.30
N THR A 47 -5.60 5.72 2.07
CA THR A 47 -5.61 7.06 1.47
C THR A 47 -6.20 7.02 0.07
N LEU A 48 -5.83 6.02 -0.73
CA LEU A 48 -6.41 5.79 -2.06
C LEU A 48 -7.92 5.57 -1.97
N GLU A 49 -8.37 4.74 -1.03
CA GLU A 49 -9.80 4.48 -0.81
C GLU A 49 -10.58 5.74 -0.43
N THR A 50 -10.10 6.51 0.55
CA THR A 50 -10.75 7.77 0.96
C THR A 50 -10.83 8.77 -0.19
N ALA A 51 -9.75 8.92 -0.96
CA ALA A 51 -9.70 9.84 -2.09
C ALA A 51 -10.69 9.44 -3.20
N ILE A 52 -10.79 8.15 -3.51
CA ILE A 52 -11.73 7.64 -4.51
C ILE A 52 -13.17 7.82 -4.03
N LEU A 53 -13.45 7.58 -2.75
CA LEU A 53 -14.78 7.78 -2.18
C LEU A 53 -15.22 9.25 -2.28
N GLU A 54 -14.36 10.18 -1.86
CA GLU A 54 -14.63 11.62 -1.92
C GLU A 54 -14.94 12.07 -3.36
N VAL A 55 -14.07 11.71 -4.32
CA VAL A 55 -14.31 12.07 -5.73
C VAL A 55 -15.54 11.38 -6.28
N TYR A 56 -15.74 10.10 -5.97
CA TYR A 56 -16.89 9.37 -6.51
C TYR A 56 -18.19 9.95 -5.98
N GLU A 57 -18.28 10.27 -4.69
CA GLU A 57 -19.49 10.87 -4.11
C GLU A 57 -19.75 12.26 -4.64
N GLU A 58 -18.75 13.15 -4.63
CA GLU A 58 -18.92 14.53 -5.06
C GLU A 58 -19.19 14.61 -6.58
N TYR A 59 -18.39 13.91 -7.37
CA TYR A 59 -18.43 14.00 -8.83
C TYR A 59 -19.57 13.22 -9.46
N VAL A 60 -19.86 12.00 -8.98
CA VAL A 60 -20.99 11.21 -9.52
C VAL A 60 -22.33 11.81 -9.09
N ARG A 61 -22.41 12.42 -7.91
CA ARG A 61 -23.61 13.14 -7.50
C ARG A 61 -23.85 14.36 -8.40
N ALA A 62 -22.83 15.19 -8.61
CA ALA A 62 -22.93 16.36 -9.48
C ALA A 62 -23.30 15.99 -10.93
N LEU A 63 -22.68 14.94 -11.49
CA LEU A 63 -23.01 14.49 -12.85
C LEU A 63 -24.42 13.90 -12.97
N LYS A 64 -24.90 13.17 -11.95
CA LYS A 64 -26.26 12.63 -11.95
C LYS A 64 -27.32 13.71 -11.80
N GLU A 65 -27.03 14.78 -11.05
CA GLU A 65 -27.92 15.93 -10.90
C GLU A 65 -28.03 16.74 -12.21
N GLY A 66 -27.00 16.72 -13.06
CA GLY A 66 -27.01 17.38 -14.37
C GLY A 66 -27.53 16.52 -15.54
N ALA A 67 -27.60 15.20 -15.39
CA ALA A 67 -28.04 14.29 -16.46
C ALA A 67 -29.57 14.05 -16.40
N ALA A 68 -30.26 14.31 -17.51
CA ALA A 68 -31.71 14.14 -17.61
C ALA A 68 -32.19 12.69 -17.37
N ASP A 69 -31.31 11.73 -17.65
CA ASP A 69 -31.50 10.29 -17.56
C ASP A 69 -30.77 9.66 -16.35
N GLY A 70 -30.04 10.44 -15.55
CA GLY A 70 -29.37 9.98 -14.33
C GLY A 70 -28.24 8.95 -14.55
N HIS A 71 -27.83 8.74 -15.80
CA HIS A 71 -26.81 7.79 -16.21
C HIS A 71 -25.56 8.49 -16.75
N LEU A 72 -24.39 7.89 -16.50
CA LEU A 72 -23.12 8.37 -17.03
C LEU A 72 -22.81 7.72 -18.38
N THR A 73 -22.50 8.56 -19.37
CA THR A 73 -21.91 8.15 -20.65
C THR A 73 -20.54 7.47 -20.46
N ILE A 74 -20.03 6.84 -21.51
CA ILE A 74 -18.71 6.17 -21.47
C ILE A 74 -17.58 7.19 -21.25
N GLU A 75 -17.68 8.36 -21.88
CA GLU A 75 -16.65 9.39 -21.77
C GLU A 75 -16.64 10.06 -20.40
N GLU A 76 -17.81 10.34 -19.81
CA GLU A 76 -17.90 10.84 -18.44
C GLU A 76 -17.35 9.82 -17.43
N ARG A 77 -17.60 8.52 -17.65
CA ARG A 77 -16.98 7.46 -16.82
C ARG A 77 -15.46 7.44 -16.92
N ARG A 78 -14.91 7.65 -18.12
CA ARG A 78 -13.46 7.74 -18.31
C ARG A 78 -12.90 8.99 -17.63
N HIS A 79 -13.57 10.12 -17.77
CA HIS A 79 -13.15 11.37 -17.15
C HIS A 79 -13.19 11.31 -15.62
N ALA A 80 -14.28 10.80 -15.04
CA ALA A 80 -14.42 10.57 -13.60
C ALA A 80 -13.30 9.68 -13.05
N ARG A 81 -12.90 8.65 -13.81
CA ARG A 81 -11.79 7.77 -13.43
C ARG A 81 -10.45 8.51 -13.42
N ARG A 82 -10.17 9.34 -14.43
CA ARG A 82 -8.95 10.17 -14.47
C ARG A 82 -8.91 11.13 -13.29
N LEU A 83 -10.02 11.81 -13.01
CA LEU A 83 -10.12 12.74 -11.89
C LEU A 83 -9.90 12.03 -10.54
N ALA A 84 -10.51 10.87 -10.34
CA ALA A 84 -10.30 10.06 -9.13
C ALA A 84 -8.83 9.63 -8.97
N ARG A 85 -8.17 9.26 -10.07
CA ARG A 85 -6.74 8.94 -10.09
C ARG A 85 -5.89 10.13 -9.66
N ASP A 86 -6.08 11.28 -10.30
CA ASP A 86 -5.28 12.48 -10.07
C ASP A 86 -5.47 12.99 -8.63
N ARG A 87 -6.71 12.98 -8.14
CA ARG A 87 -7.01 13.37 -6.76
C ARG A 87 -6.42 12.41 -5.74
N ALA A 88 -6.48 11.10 -5.99
CA ALA A 88 -5.85 10.12 -5.12
C ALA A 88 -4.33 10.29 -5.04
N ILE A 89 -3.69 10.58 -6.18
CA ILE A 89 -2.25 10.91 -6.22
C ILE A 89 -1.96 12.17 -5.42
N ALA A 90 -2.77 13.23 -5.57
CA ALA A 90 -2.60 14.48 -4.84
C ALA A 90 -2.75 14.31 -3.32
N LEU A 91 -3.80 13.61 -2.87
CA LEU A 91 -4.05 13.35 -1.45
C LEU A 91 -2.99 12.45 -0.83
N ALA A 92 -2.53 11.43 -1.54
CA ALA A 92 -1.44 10.59 -1.05
C ALA A 92 -0.12 11.35 -0.93
N ARG A 93 0.22 12.20 -1.91
CA ARG A 93 1.40 13.07 -1.83
C ARG A 93 1.34 14.00 -0.62
N ALA A 94 0.19 14.60 -0.34
CA ALA A 94 -0.01 15.43 0.84
C ALA A 94 0.23 14.67 2.16
N GLN A 95 0.06 13.35 2.16
CA GLN A 95 0.32 12.47 3.30
C GLN A 95 1.73 11.83 3.28
N GLY A 96 2.61 12.26 2.37
CA GLY A 96 3.96 11.72 2.22
C GLY A 96 4.01 10.32 1.60
N VAL A 97 2.94 9.90 0.93
CA VAL A 97 2.84 8.60 0.25
C VAL A 97 2.97 8.79 -1.25
N ASP A 98 3.90 8.07 -1.86
CA ASP A 98 4.03 8.00 -3.31
C ASP A 98 3.31 6.74 -3.82
N LEU A 99 2.04 6.89 -4.21
CA LEU A 99 1.22 5.77 -4.69
C LEU A 99 1.80 5.10 -5.93
N ILE A 100 2.42 5.87 -6.83
CA ILE A 100 2.97 5.31 -8.07
C ILE A 100 4.15 4.41 -7.73
N ARG A 101 5.02 4.86 -6.83
CA ARG A 101 6.16 4.08 -6.34
C ARG A 101 5.74 2.89 -5.49
N ASP A 102 4.77 3.07 -4.59
CA ASP A 102 4.42 2.07 -3.57
C ASP A 102 3.45 0.99 -4.10
N LEU A 103 2.56 1.30 -5.05
CA LEU A 103 1.60 0.33 -5.64
C LEU A 103 1.97 -0.10 -7.07
N GLY A 104 2.76 0.70 -7.79
CA GLY A 104 2.97 0.53 -9.22
C GLY A 104 1.85 1.20 -10.04
N GLY A 105 2.24 1.94 -11.10
CA GLY A 105 1.32 2.74 -11.91
C GLY A 105 0.16 1.94 -12.52
N ASP A 106 0.42 0.72 -13.00
CA ASP A 106 -0.58 -0.15 -13.63
C ASP A 106 -1.54 -0.76 -12.61
N SER A 107 -1.05 -1.07 -11.41
CA SER A 107 -1.85 -1.59 -10.30
C SER A 107 -2.86 -0.55 -9.81
N LEU A 108 -2.51 0.74 -9.89
CA LEU A 108 -3.36 1.83 -9.41
C LEU A 108 -4.71 1.85 -10.13
N ASP A 109 -4.72 1.70 -11.47
CA ASP A 109 -5.95 1.70 -12.27
C ASP A 109 -6.84 0.47 -11.97
N LEU A 110 -6.22 -0.68 -11.72
CA LEU A 110 -6.93 -1.89 -11.29
C LEU A 110 -7.56 -1.71 -9.90
N TRP A 111 -6.83 -1.10 -8.96
CA TRP A 111 -7.34 -0.78 -7.63
C TRP A 111 -8.50 0.21 -7.69
N ILE A 112 -8.38 1.29 -8.46
CA ILE A 112 -9.47 2.25 -8.69
C ILE A 112 -10.71 1.55 -9.23
N THR A 113 -10.53 0.67 -10.23
CA THR A 113 -11.65 -0.11 -10.82
C THR A 113 -12.33 -0.99 -9.78
N ARG A 114 -11.54 -1.72 -8.98
CA ARG A 114 -12.05 -2.63 -7.95
C ARG A 114 -12.78 -1.86 -6.85
N LEU A 115 -12.25 -0.71 -6.43
CA LEU A 115 -12.86 0.15 -5.42
C LEU A 115 -14.19 0.72 -5.89
N ILE A 116 -14.26 1.26 -7.11
CA ILE A 116 -15.51 1.78 -7.69
C ILE A 116 -16.56 0.67 -7.77
N ARG A 117 -16.18 -0.54 -8.19
CA ARG A 117 -17.10 -1.70 -8.21
C ARG A 117 -17.61 -2.05 -6.81
N ARG A 118 -16.72 -2.04 -5.80
CA ARG A 118 -17.10 -2.30 -4.40
C ARG A 118 -18.06 -1.25 -3.86
N ILE A 119 -17.82 0.03 -4.14
CA ILE A 119 -18.70 1.15 -3.76
C ILE A 119 -20.09 0.96 -4.37
N LYS A 120 -20.16 0.57 -5.66
CA LYS A 120 -21.44 0.30 -6.33
C LYS A 120 -22.18 -0.93 -5.79
N ALA A 121 -21.46 -1.92 -5.26
CA ALA A 121 -22.05 -3.17 -4.77
C ALA A 121 -22.46 -3.11 -3.29
N GLY A 122 -21.87 -2.19 -2.51
CA GLY A 122 -22.21 -1.95 -1.10
C GLY A 122 -23.27 -0.88 -0.88
N LYS A 123 -23.81 -0.30 -1.96
CA LYS A 123 -24.93 0.63 -1.98
C LYS A 123 -26.15 -0.09 -2.56
#